data_AF-A0AAW4YCV2-F1
#
_entry.id   AF-A0AAW4YCV2-F1
#
_cell.length_a   1.000
_cell.length_b   1.000
_cell.length_c   1.000
_cell.angle_alpha   90.00
_cell.angle_beta   90.00
_cell.angle_gamma   90.00
#
_symmetry.space_group_name_H-M   'P 1'
#
loop_
_entity.id
_entity.type
_entity.pdbx_description
1 polymer ?
#
loop_
_entity_poly.entity_id
_entity_poly.type
_entity_poly.pdbx_seq_one_letter_code
_entity_poly.pdbx_strand_id
1 'polypeptide(L)' 'KDITSNPKHLKITAVDAQQTARALSDVDIAVINNGVATKAGKDPKNDPIFLEKSNSDAVKPYINIVA' A
#
# COMPACT_ATOMS: atom_id res chain seq x y z
N LYS A 1 -14.31 -0.99 -12.00
CA LYS A 1 -13.70 -2.05 -12.82
C LYS A 1 -12.19 -1.92 -12.78
N ASP A 2 -11.34 -2.94 -12.80
CA ASP A 2 -11.42 -4.37 -12.48
C ASP A 2 -9.97 -4.88 -12.55
N ILE A 3 -9.70 -5.99 -11.88
CA ILE A 3 -8.48 -6.77 -12.09
C ILE A 3 -8.61 -7.49 -13.44
N THR A 4 -7.81 -7.12 -14.44
CA THR A 4 -7.87 -7.73 -15.78
C THR A 4 -7.19 -9.10 -15.85
N SER A 5 -6.24 -9.35 -14.94
CA SER A 5 -5.54 -10.63 -14.80
C SER A 5 -5.02 -10.79 -13.38
N ASN A 6 -5.08 -12.02 -12.85
CA ASN A 6 -4.56 -12.39 -11.53
C ASN A 6 -3.86 -13.75 -11.58
N PRO A 7 -2.70 -13.86 -12.27
CA PRO A 7 -2.02 -15.13 -12.50
C PRO A 7 -1.49 -15.77 -11.21
N LYS A 8 -1.38 -14.97 -10.14
CA LYS A 8 -0.96 -15.43 -8.81
C LYS A 8 -2.12 -15.77 -7.89
N HIS A 9 -3.37 -15.68 -8.39
CA HIS A 9 -4.58 -15.97 -7.63
C HIS A 9 -4.66 -15.24 -6.27
N LEU A 10 -4.17 -13.99 -6.23
CA LEU A 10 -4.15 -13.18 -5.00
C LEU A 10 -5.57 -12.83 -4.56
N LYS A 11 -5.84 -12.93 -3.26
CA LYS A 11 -7.06 -12.41 -2.66
C LYS A 11 -6.87 -10.91 -2.36
N ILE A 12 -7.50 -10.06 -3.17
CA ILE A 12 -7.43 -8.61 -3.01
C ILE A 12 -8.66 -8.14 -2.25
N THR A 13 -8.45 -7.61 -1.05
CA THR A 13 -9.52 -7.08 -0.20
C THR A 13 -9.46 -5.55 -0.22
N ALA A 14 -10.49 -4.92 -0.77
CA ALA A 14 -10.63 -3.47 -0.67
C ALA A 14 -11.06 -3.08 0.75
N VAL A 15 -10.32 -2.15 1.35
CA VAL A 15 -10.61 -1.61 2.68
C VAL A 15 -10.51 -0.09 2.63
N ASP A 16 -11.03 0.57 3.67
CA ASP A 16 -10.80 2.00 3.84
C ASP A 16 -9.28 2.29 3.97
N ALA A 17 -8.81 3.34 3.31
CA ALA A 17 -7.39 3.66 3.24
C ALA A 17 -6.75 3.85 4.63
N GLN A 18 -7.52 4.29 5.64
CA GLN A 18 -7.01 4.47 7.00
C GLN A 18 -6.84 3.14 7.76
N GLN A 19 -7.30 2.02 7.20
CA GLN A 19 -7.18 0.69 7.79
C GLN A 19 -5.99 -0.10 7.24
N THR A 20 -5.40 0.29 6.11
CA THR A 20 -4.38 -0.51 5.41
C THR A 20 -3.13 -0.76 6.26
N ALA A 21 -2.69 0.21 7.05
CA ALA A 21 -1.56 0.03 7.96
C ALA A 21 -1.87 -0.91 9.14
N ARG A 22 -3.11 -0.93 9.64
CA ARG A 22 -3.53 -1.87 10.69
C ARG A 22 -3.71 -3.29 10.14
N ALA A 23 -4.18 -3.41 8.90
CA ALA A 23 -4.42 -4.69 8.26
C ALA A 23 -3.15 -5.52 8.06
N LEU A 24 -1.95 -4.91 8.13
CA LEU A 24 -0.66 -5.60 8.03
C LEU A 24 -0.49 -6.79 8.99
N SER A 25 -1.20 -6.82 10.13
CA SER A 25 -1.15 -7.98 11.03
C SER A 25 -1.87 -9.21 10.49
N ASP A 26 -2.78 -9.02 9.54
CA ASP A 26 -3.76 -10.00 9.10
C ASP A 26 -3.57 -10.40 7.62
N VAL A 27 -2.66 -9.73 6.90
CA VAL A 27 -2.37 -9.97 5.48
C VAL A 27 -0.88 -10.04 5.22
N ASP A 28 -0.49 -10.75 4.16
CA ASP A 28 0.92 -10.84 3.77
C ASP A 28 1.48 -9.53 3.18
N ILE A 29 0.61 -8.72 2.57
CA ILE A 29 0.96 -7.46 1.89
C ILE A 29 -0.18 -6.47 2.04
N ALA A 30 0.13 -5.22 2.41
CA ALA A 30 -0.77 -4.09 2.29
C ALA A 30 -0.18 -2.97 1.42
N VAL A 31 -1.03 -2.36 0.59
CA VAL A 31 -0.71 -1.11 -0.11
C VAL A 31 -1.20 0.05 0.74
N ILE A 32 -0.27 0.87 1.23
CA ILE A 32 -0.53 1.87 2.27
C ILE A 32 -0.11 3.23 1.77
N ASN A 33 -0.98 4.23 1.90
CA ASN A 33 -0.61 5.62 1.68
C ASN A 33 0.51 6.05 2.65
N ASN A 34 1.55 6.73 2.18
CA ASN A 34 2.69 7.13 3.00
C ASN A 34 2.30 7.92 4.27
N GLY A 35 1.30 8.81 4.19
CA GLY A 35 0.80 9.57 5.33
C GLY A 35 0.07 8.69 6.35
N VAL A 36 -0.64 7.65 5.90
CA VAL A 36 -1.25 6.65 6.78
C VAL A 36 -0.18 5.82 7.47
N ALA A 37 0.86 5.39 6.73
CA ALA A 37 1.99 4.65 7.29
C ALA A 37 2.70 5.45 8.39
N THR A 38 3.01 6.73 8.14
CA THR A 38 3.62 7.62 9.14
C THR A 38 2.75 7.79 10.37
N LYS A 39 1.42 7.98 10.21
CA LYS A 39 0.49 8.07 11.35
C LYS A 39 0.40 6.77 12.16
N ALA A 40 0.68 5.62 11.53
CA ALA A 40 0.75 4.32 12.18
C ALA A 40 2.13 4.02 12.81
N GLY A 41 3.05 4.99 12.82
CA GLY A 41 4.38 4.85 13.40
C GLY A 41 5.38 4.07 12.54
N LYS A 42 5.10 3.90 11.25
CA LYS A 42 6.02 3.30 10.27
C LYS A 42 6.89 4.36 9.60
N ASP A 43 8.12 3.98 9.23
CA ASP A 43 8.98 4.77 8.35
C ASP A 43 8.70 4.41 6.88
N PRO A 44 8.00 5.26 6.12
CA PRO A 44 7.62 4.96 4.74
C PRO A 44 8.81 4.90 3.76
N LYS A 45 10.04 5.25 4.18
CA LYS A 45 11.24 5.13 3.35
C LYS A 45 12.03 3.85 3.63
N ASN A 46 12.01 3.38 4.88
CA ASN A 46 12.89 2.31 5.34
C ASN A 46 12.17 1.00 5.67
N ASP A 47 10.90 1.05 6.09
CA ASP A 47 10.12 -0.15 6.42
C ASP A 47 9.57 -0.94 5.23
N PRO A 48 9.16 -0.32 4.09
CA PRO A 48 8.44 -1.08 3.06
C PRO A 48 9.36 -1.93 2.18
N ILE A 49 8.80 -3.02 1.67
CA ILE A 49 9.44 -3.85 0.64
C ILE A 49 9.48 -3.16 -0.73
N PHE A 50 8.59 -2.18 -0.94
CA PHE A 50 8.59 -1.35 -2.14
C PHE A 50 8.01 0.03 -1.85
N LEU A 51 8.67 1.06 -2.38
CA LEU A 51 8.24 2.46 -2.32
C LEU A 51 8.00 2.96 -3.75
N GLU A 52 6.81 3.53 -3.99
CA GLU A 52 6.54 4.15 -5.29
C GLU A 52 7.44 5.37 -5.52
N LYS A 53 7.86 5.57 -6.78
CA LYS A 53 8.76 6.67 -7.15
C LYS A 53 8.01 8.00 -7.14
N SER A 54 8.46 8.94 -6.30
CA SER A 54 7.84 10.26 -6.09
C SER A 54 7.77 11.15 -7.34
N ASN A 55 8.58 10.85 -8.37
CA ASN A 55 8.61 11.60 -9.63
C ASN A 55 7.69 11.02 -10.73
N SER A 56 6.95 9.95 -10.44
CA SER A 56 5.98 9.39 -11.39
C SER A 56 4.67 10.16 -11.38
N ASP A 57 4.04 10.35 -12.55
CA ASP A 57 2.68 10.88 -12.58
C ASP A 57 1.66 9.92 -11.96
N ALA A 58 1.98 8.63 -11.87
CA ALA A 58 1.12 7.61 -11.27
C ALA A 58 0.93 7.77 -9.74
N VAL A 59 1.82 8.51 -9.07
CA VAL A 59 1.77 8.72 -7.61
C VAL A 59 1.10 10.03 -7.21
N LYS A 60 0.47 10.74 -8.14
CA LYS A 60 -0.28 11.96 -7.81
C LYS A 60 -1.74 11.59 -7.49
N PRO A 61 -2.30 12.03 -6.35
CA PRO A 61 -1.74 12.94 -5.35
C PRO A 61 -1.00 12.24 -4.19
N TYR A 62 -0.89 10.91 -4.21
CA TYR A 62 -0.40 10.12 -3.09
C TYR A 62 0.65 9.09 -3.49
N ILE A 63 1.75 9.07 -2.72
CA ILE A 63 2.73 7.98 -2.77
C ILE A 63 2.24 6.85 -1.87
N ASN A 64 2.20 5.64 -2.40
CA ASN A 64 1.96 4.44 -1.62
C ASN A 64 3.26 3.67 -1.37
N ILE A 65 3.22 2.90 -0.30
CA ILE A 65 4.21 1.90 0.05
C ILE A 65 3.56 0.53 0.00
N VAL A 66 4.36 -0.49 -0.28
CA VAL A 66 3.97 -1.89 -0.14
C VAL A 66 4.78 -2.45 1.01
N ALA A 67 4.09 -2.92 2.03
CA ALA A 67 4.68 -3.47 3.26
C ALA A 67 3.94 -4.74 3.68
#